data_AF-A0A6P0XIG2-F1
#
_entry.id   AF-A0A6P0XIG2-F1
#
_cell.length_a   1.000
_cell.length_b   1.000
_cell.length_c   1.000
_cell.angle_alpha   90.00
_cell.angle_beta   90.00
_cell.angle_gamma   90.00
#
_symmetry.space_group_name_H-M   'P 1'
#
loop_
_entity.id
_entity.type
_entity.pdbx_description
1 polymer ?
#
loop_
_entity_poly.entity_id
_entity_poly.type
_entity_poly.pdbx_seq_one_letter_code
_entity_poly.pdbx_strand_id
1 'polypeptide(L)'
;MKNFFKQSIATLTTLGLLTFFSLRPAPVRANFFDQKEVEQSRYIAIAIPRAFGPQLLILEQKTDARQCWGESGDRPVLVDPLLLNFDFTGICGRATDSNGYSIRMAGTDLALEYALSLQMSGGD
;
A
#
# COMPACT_ATOMS: atom_id res chain seq x y z
N MET A 1 30.20 77.35 -36.99
CA MET A 1 29.31 77.53 -35.81
C MET A 1 29.08 76.15 -35.22
N LYS A 2 29.69 75.79 -34.07
CA LYS A 2 29.01 75.65 -32.76
C LYS A 2 27.61 75.01 -32.93
N ASN A 3 27.26 73.84 -32.39
CA ASN A 3 27.55 73.33 -31.05
C ASN A 3 27.09 71.86 -30.90
N PHE A 4 27.79 71.13 -30.03
CA PHE A 4 27.26 70.21 -29.01
C PHE A 4 25.88 69.56 -29.22
N PHE A 5 25.88 68.23 -29.39
CA PHE A 5 24.95 67.36 -28.67
C PHE A 5 25.65 66.05 -28.28
N LYS A 6 26.22 66.04 -27.08
CA LYS A 6 26.37 64.80 -26.30
C LYS A 6 24.95 64.32 -26.00
N GLN A 7 24.66 63.03 -26.06
CA GLN A 7 24.29 62.20 -24.92
C GLN A 7 24.23 60.74 -25.38
N SER A 8 25.07 59.91 -24.76
CA SER A 8 25.06 58.45 -24.90
C SER A 8 23.75 57.91 -24.35
N ILE A 9 22.99 57.18 -25.15
CA ILE A 9 21.95 56.29 -24.63
C ILE A 9 22.61 54.94 -24.49
N ALA A 10 23.10 54.68 -23.28
CA ALA A 10 23.59 53.37 -22.88
C ALA A 10 22.47 52.34 -23.07
N THR A 11 22.80 51.31 -23.84
CA THR A 11 22.08 50.06 -23.99
C THR A 11 21.77 49.44 -22.62
N LEU A 12 20.49 49.41 -22.24
CA LEU A 12 20.00 48.52 -21.17
C LEU A 12 19.43 47.25 -21.82
N THR A 13 20.32 46.37 -22.26
CA THR A 13 19.96 45.02 -22.67
C THR A 13 20.16 44.04 -21.51
N THR A 14 19.05 43.39 -21.13
CA THR A 14 18.97 42.03 -20.58
C THR A 14 19.65 41.74 -19.23
N LEU A 15 18.93 41.97 -18.13
CA LEU A 15 19.03 41.14 -16.91
C LEU A 15 17.71 40.41 -16.72
N GLY A 16 17.64 39.13 -17.09
CA GLY A 16 16.40 38.37 -16.90
C GLY A 16 16.44 36.91 -17.37
N LEU A 17 17.57 36.21 -17.24
CA LEU A 17 17.66 34.80 -17.69
C LEU A 17 18.34 33.83 -16.72
N LEU A 18 18.50 34.19 -15.44
CA LEU A 18 19.20 33.33 -14.47
C LEU A 18 18.31 32.65 -13.41
N THR A 19 16.99 32.88 -13.41
CA THR A 19 16.11 32.31 -12.37
C THR A 19 15.52 30.92 -12.70
N PHE A 20 15.75 30.38 -13.90
CA PHE A 20 15.13 29.11 -14.32
C PHE A 20 15.95 27.84 -14.01
N PHE A 21 17.19 27.95 -13.54
CA PHE A 21 18.07 26.78 -13.39
C PHE A 21 18.05 26.11 -11.99
N SER A 22 17.34 26.68 -11.01
CA SER A 22 17.41 26.24 -9.60
C SER A 22 16.27 25.33 -9.14
N LEU A 23 15.34 24.94 -10.03
CA LEU A 23 14.27 23.98 -9.71
C LEU A 23 14.57 22.62 -10.35
N ARG A 24 15.70 22.00 -9.98
CA ARG A 24 15.85 20.56 -10.19
C ARG A 24 15.17 19.87 -9.01
N PRO A 25 14.00 19.22 -9.18
CA PRO A 25 13.46 18.39 -8.12
C PRO A 25 14.52 17.36 -7.76
N ALA A 26 14.84 17.26 -6.47
CA ALA A 26 15.70 16.18 -5.99
C ALA A 26 15.05 14.85 -6.40
N PRO A 27 15.84 13.84 -6.82
CA PRO A 27 15.28 12.53 -7.11
C PRO A 27 14.61 12.02 -5.84
N VAL A 28 13.28 11.95 -5.87
CA VAL A 28 12.50 11.26 -4.84
C VAL A 28 12.88 9.79 -4.95
N ARG A 29 13.63 9.28 -3.98
CA ARG A 29 13.79 7.84 -3.84
C ARG A 29 12.45 7.30 -3.33
N ALA A 30 11.68 6.71 -4.23
CA ALA A 30 10.58 5.86 -3.83
C ALA A 30 11.15 4.75 -2.95
N ASN A 31 10.73 4.71 -1.67
CA ASN A 31 10.95 3.54 -0.84
C ASN A 31 10.00 2.48 -1.37
N PHE A 32 10.52 1.57 -2.18
CA PHE A 32 9.79 0.34 -2.46
C PHE A 32 9.70 -0.44 -1.15
N PHE A 33 8.51 -0.85 -0.77
CA PHE A 33 8.36 -1.82 0.30
C PHE A 33 9.09 -3.10 -0.14
N ASP A 34 10.01 -3.57 0.71
CA ASP A 34 10.69 -4.83 0.45
C ASP A 34 9.67 -5.96 0.53
N GLN A 35 9.82 -6.97 -0.32
CA GLN A 35 8.90 -8.09 -0.39
C GLN A 35 9.51 -9.28 0.34
N LYS A 36 8.70 -9.92 1.18
CA LYS A 36 9.07 -11.18 1.81
C LYS A 36 8.05 -12.22 1.39
N GLU A 37 8.52 -13.23 0.66
CA GLU A 37 7.70 -14.40 0.40
C GLU A 37 7.32 -15.07 1.72
N VAL A 38 6.04 -15.41 1.84
CA VAL A 38 5.47 -16.01 3.04
C VAL A 38 5.03 -17.45 2.75
N GLU A 39 5.15 -18.31 3.76
CA GLU A 39 4.65 -19.68 3.69
C GLU A 39 3.11 -19.64 3.72
N GLN A 40 2.46 -19.93 2.60
CA GLN A 40 1.01 -19.74 2.44
C GLN A 40 0.17 -20.54 3.44
N SER A 41 0.64 -21.72 3.86
CA SER A 41 0.01 -22.55 4.91
C SER A 41 -0.11 -21.85 6.27
N ARG A 42 0.67 -20.78 6.49
CA ARG A 42 0.67 -19.99 7.72
C ARG A 42 -0.34 -18.84 7.69
N TYR A 43 -1.05 -18.66 6.57
CA TYR A 43 -1.98 -17.55 6.38
C TYR A 43 -3.36 -18.05 5.99
N ILE A 44 -4.39 -17.35 6.45
CA ILE A 44 -5.76 -17.53 5.97
C ILE A 44 -6.42 -16.17 5.76
N ALA A 45 -7.10 -16.01 4.62
CA ALA A 45 -7.94 -14.86 4.31
C ALA A 45 -9.41 -15.24 4.54
N ILE A 46 -10.08 -14.47 5.37
CA ILE A 46 -11.43 -14.74 5.89
C ILE A 46 -12.35 -13.60 5.48
N ALA A 47 -13.52 -13.95 4.96
CA ALA A 47 -14.61 -13.01 4.72
C ALA A 47 -15.51 -12.96 5.96
N ILE A 48 -15.40 -11.91 6.77
CA ILE A 48 -16.29 -11.69 7.92
C ILE A 48 -17.58 -11.03 7.41
N PRO A 49 -18.76 -11.65 7.60
CA PRO A 49 -20.02 -11.02 7.23
C PRO A 49 -20.27 -9.73 8.04
N ARG A 50 -20.63 -8.64 7.37
CA ARG A 50 -21.10 -7.39 8.00
C ARG A 50 -22.36 -6.90 7.28
N ALA A 51 -23.09 -5.99 7.93
CA ALA A 51 -24.35 -5.42 7.42
C ALA A 51 -24.25 -4.76 6.03
N PHE A 52 -23.07 -4.25 5.66
CA PHE A 52 -22.83 -3.55 4.39
C PHE A 52 -21.88 -4.29 3.46
N GLY A 53 -21.78 -5.62 3.60
CA GLY A 53 -20.89 -6.48 2.81
C GLY A 53 -19.77 -7.09 3.64
N PRO A 54 -19.03 -8.07 3.10
CA PRO A 54 -17.98 -8.76 3.84
C PRO A 54 -16.77 -7.86 4.12
N GLN A 55 -16.18 -8.00 5.30
CA GLN A 55 -14.89 -7.42 5.65
C GLN A 55 -13.79 -8.48 5.54
N LEU A 56 -12.64 -8.10 4.99
CA LEU A 56 -11.45 -8.95 4.95
C LEU A 56 -10.78 -9.03 6.33
N LEU A 57 -10.50 -10.25 6.78
CA LEU A 57 -9.59 -10.54 7.89
C LEU A 57 -8.51 -11.46 7.38
N ILE A 58 -7.25 -11.12 7.63
CA ILE A 58 -6.11 -12.00 7.38
C ILE A 58 -5.51 -12.37 8.72
N LEU A 59 -5.36 -13.68 8.96
CA LEU A 59 -4.66 -14.22 10.12
C LEU A 59 -3.36 -14.87 9.68
N GLU A 60 -2.34 -14.74 10.52
CA GLU A 60 -1.03 -15.37 10.35
C GLU A 60 -0.71 -16.23 11.57
N GLN A 61 -0.24 -17.45 11.35
CA GLN A 61 0.36 -18.32 12.36
C GLN A 61 1.85 -17.98 12.47
N LYS A 62 2.27 -17.22 13.49
CA LYS A 62 3.68 -16.80 13.63
C LYS A 62 4.54 -17.87 14.32
N THR A 63 3.95 -18.63 15.23
CA THR A 63 4.60 -19.74 15.97
C THR A 63 3.62 -20.88 16.19
N ASP A 64 4.07 -22.08 16.54
CA ASP A 64 3.17 -23.23 16.76
C ASP A 64 2.68 -23.36 18.22
N ALA A 65 2.92 -22.34 19.05
CA ALA A 65 2.56 -22.36 20.47
C ALA A 65 1.04 -22.51 20.69
N ARG A 66 0.23 -21.93 19.80
CA ARG A 66 -1.23 -22.07 19.80
C ARG A 66 -1.80 -21.74 18.42
N GLN A 67 -2.81 -22.48 18.00
CA GLN A 67 -3.51 -22.24 16.73
C GLN A 67 -4.22 -20.89 16.75
N CYS A 68 -4.04 -20.12 15.68
CA CYS A 68 -4.64 -18.79 15.51
C CYS A 68 -6.05 -18.86 14.92
N TRP A 69 -6.38 -19.95 14.22
CA TRP A 69 -7.72 -20.26 13.74
C TRP A 69 -7.98 -21.77 13.79
N GLY A 70 -9.26 -22.14 13.68
CA GLY A 70 -9.71 -23.51 13.45
C GLY A 70 -10.60 -23.56 12.21
N GLU A 71 -10.60 -24.71 11.53
CA GLU A 71 -11.47 -24.97 10.38
C GLU A 71 -12.39 -26.14 10.69
N SER A 72 -13.64 -26.04 10.25
CA SER A 72 -14.63 -27.10 10.41
C SER A 72 -15.63 -27.11 9.26
N GLY A 73 -16.20 -28.29 8.96
CA GLY A 73 -17.05 -28.46 7.78
C GLY A 73 -16.26 -28.50 6.47
N ASP A 74 -16.89 -28.94 5.39
CA ASP A 74 -16.28 -29.05 4.07
C ASP A 74 -16.97 -28.16 3.01
N ARG A 75 -18.26 -27.82 3.21
CA ARG A 75 -19.10 -27.04 2.29
C ARG A 75 -20.24 -26.30 3.03
N PRO A 76 -20.04 -25.05 3.50
CA PRO A 76 -18.78 -24.29 3.47
C PRO A 76 -17.82 -24.73 4.58
N VAL A 77 -16.52 -24.47 4.39
CA VAL A 77 -15.56 -24.47 5.48
C VAL A 77 -15.86 -23.26 6.37
N LEU A 78 -16.13 -23.52 7.64
CA LEU A 78 -16.29 -22.52 8.68
C LEU A 78 -14.94 -22.28 9.35
N VAL A 79 -14.55 -21.01 9.44
CA VAL A 79 -13.30 -20.59 10.07
C VAL A 79 -13.60 -19.91 11.39
N ASP A 80 -13.02 -20.42 12.48
CA ASP A 80 -13.11 -19.83 13.82
C ASP A 80 -11.81 -19.09 14.19
N PRO A 81 -11.82 -17.75 14.37
CA PRO A 81 -10.66 -16.98 14.82
C PRO A 81 -10.32 -17.23 16.31
N LEU A 82 -9.59 -18.31 16.59
CA LEU A 82 -9.21 -18.73 17.94
C LEU A 82 -8.33 -17.71 18.70
N LEU A 83 -7.62 -16.82 17.99
CA LEU A 83 -6.75 -15.80 18.60
C LEU A 83 -7.46 -14.87 19.60
N LEU A 84 -8.79 -14.81 19.59
CA LEU A 84 -9.57 -14.01 20.53
C LEU A 84 -9.65 -14.64 21.94
N ASN A 85 -9.24 -15.91 22.08
CA ASN A 85 -9.35 -16.69 23.30
C ASN A 85 -8.07 -16.70 24.15
N PHE A 86 -7.01 -15.99 23.73
CA PHE A 86 -5.73 -15.93 24.43
C PHE A 86 -4.95 -14.66 24.06
N ASP A 87 -3.89 -14.35 24.81
CA ASP A 87 -2.93 -13.31 24.39
C ASP A 87 -2.14 -13.80 23.18
N PHE A 88 -2.53 -13.32 22.00
CA PHE A 88 -1.94 -13.73 20.73
C PHE A 88 -0.62 -13.01 20.42
N THR A 89 -0.13 -12.13 21.29
CA THR A 89 1.09 -11.34 21.07
C THR A 89 2.28 -12.24 20.76
N GLY A 90 2.89 -12.05 19.59
CA GLY A 90 4.01 -12.87 19.13
C GLY A 90 3.65 -14.27 18.61
N ILE A 91 2.40 -14.72 18.78
CA ILE A 91 1.90 -16.03 18.35
C ILE A 91 1.11 -15.91 17.04
N CYS A 92 0.26 -14.89 16.92
CA CYS A 92 -0.56 -14.64 15.74
C CYS A 92 -0.29 -13.26 15.14
N GLY A 93 -0.44 -13.15 13.82
CA GLY A 93 -0.64 -11.88 13.13
C GLY A 93 -2.13 -11.70 12.82
N ARG A 94 -2.60 -10.45 12.85
CA ARG A 94 -3.98 -10.09 12.51
C ARG A 94 -3.99 -8.80 11.71
N ALA A 95 -4.61 -8.82 10.53
CA ALA A 95 -4.93 -7.64 9.76
C ALA A 95 -6.41 -7.63 9.37
N THR A 96 -7.08 -6.51 9.60
CA THR A 96 -8.53 -6.36 9.42
C THR A 96 -8.91 -5.69 8.10
N ASP A 97 -7.93 -5.50 7.23
CA ASP A 97 -8.06 -4.91 5.90
C ASP A 97 -6.87 -5.33 5.03
N SER A 98 -6.83 -4.83 3.80
CA SER A 98 -5.76 -5.06 2.83
C SER A 98 -4.59 -4.08 2.94
N ASN A 99 -4.59 -3.11 3.86
CA ASN A 99 -3.56 -2.06 3.89
C ASN A 99 -2.15 -2.60 4.17
N GLY A 100 -2.04 -3.81 4.74
CA GLY A 100 -0.77 -4.51 4.95
C GLY A 100 -0.39 -5.54 3.88
N TYR A 101 -1.22 -5.75 2.85
CA TYR A 101 -1.06 -6.85 1.89
C TYR A 101 -1.30 -6.41 0.45
N SER A 102 -0.40 -6.80 -0.45
CA SER A 102 -0.59 -6.67 -1.89
C SER A 102 -0.76 -8.04 -2.54
N ILE A 103 -1.58 -8.12 -3.58
CA ILE A 103 -1.62 -9.29 -4.47
C ILE A 103 -0.65 -9.04 -5.60
N ARG A 104 0.20 -10.03 -5.90
CA ARG A 104 1.05 -10.03 -7.09
C ARG A 104 0.51 -11.02 -8.11
N MET A 105 0.39 -10.57 -9.35
CA MET A 105 0.10 -11.45 -10.48
C MET A 105 1.29 -11.42 -11.43
N ALA A 106 1.83 -12.60 -11.77
CA ALA A 106 3.02 -12.76 -12.62
C ALA A 106 4.24 -11.92 -12.15
N GLY A 107 4.40 -11.76 -10.84
CA GLY A 107 5.51 -11.01 -10.23
C GLY A 107 5.31 -9.49 -10.12
N THR A 108 4.24 -8.95 -10.71
CA THR A 108 3.92 -7.51 -10.65
C THR A 108 3.10 -7.20 -9.41
N ASP A 109 3.53 -6.20 -8.64
CA ASP A 109 2.75 -5.63 -7.54
C ASP A 109 1.63 -4.75 -8.07
N LEU A 110 0.40 -5.09 -7.70
CA LEU A 110 -0.80 -4.44 -8.18
C LEU A 110 -1.44 -3.52 -7.14
N ALA A 111 -0.87 -3.36 -5.94
CA ALA A 111 -1.50 -2.58 -4.87
C ALA A 111 -1.72 -1.10 -5.20
N LEU A 112 -0.88 -0.50 -6.05
CA LEU A 112 -1.05 0.89 -6.48
C LEU A 112 -2.02 1.05 -7.66
N GLU A 113 -2.33 -0.04 -8.36
CA GLU A 113 -3.17 -0.04 -9.55
C GLU A 113 -4.59 -0.56 -9.24
N TYR A 114 -4.71 -1.46 -8.27
CA TYR A 114 -5.95 -2.19 -7.96
C TYR A 114 -6.21 -2.21 -6.46
N ALA A 115 -7.46 -1.95 -6.08
CA ALA A 115 -7.94 -2.15 -4.72
C ALA A 115 -8.54 -3.56 -4.58
N LEU A 116 -8.09 -4.30 -3.56
CA LEU A 116 -8.69 -5.59 -3.22
C LEU A 116 -10.02 -5.37 -2.48
N SER A 117 -11.09 -6.00 -2.96
CA SER A 117 -12.38 -6.05 -2.27
C SER A 117 -12.94 -7.46 -2.27
N LEU A 118 -13.68 -7.80 -1.23
CA LEU A 118 -14.44 -9.05 -1.17
C LEU A 118 -15.83 -8.81 -1.78
N GLN A 119 -16.24 -9.70 -2.67
CA GLN A 119 -17.56 -9.70 -3.29
C GLN A 119 -18.27 -11.00 -2.93
N MET A 120 -19.54 -10.91 -2.53
CA MET A 120 -20.37 -12.11 -2.40
C MET A 120 -20.69 -12.62 -3.80
N SER A 121 -20.45 -13.91 -4.04
CA SER A 121 -20.76 -14.55 -5.32
C SER A 121 -21.55 -15.82 -5.07
N GLY A 122 -22.72 -15.94 -5.72
CA GLY A 122 -23.67 -17.02 -5.50
C GLY A 122 -24.39 -16.89 -4.16
N GLY A 123 -25.49 -16.14 -4.15
CA GLY A 123 -26.48 -16.19 -3.07
C GLY A 123 -27.72 -16.90 -3.58
N ASP A 124 -28.12 -17.98 -2.91
CA ASP A 124 -29.51 -18.42 -2.89
C ASP A 124 -30.27 -17.65 -1.81
#